data_AF-A0A7S1UCF0-F1
#
_entry.id   AF-A0A7S1UCF0-F1
#
_cell.length_a   1.000
_cell.length_b   1.000
_cell.length_c   1.000
_cell.angle_alpha   90.00
_cell.angle_beta   90.00
_cell.angle_gamma   90.00
#
_symmetry.space_group_name_H-M   'P 1'
#
loop_
_entity.id
_entity.type
_entity.pdbx_description
1 polymer ?
#
loop_
_entity_poly.entity_id
_entity_poly.type
_entity_poly.pdbx_seq_one_letter_code
_entity_poly.pdbx_strand_id
1 'polypeptide(L)'
;MASSSSSMAERRQNRKIAEARQAGTLAPETDEDGRMVNPHNPEYITKRPWYLGEGGGIKHHAKQKQTHLLSLVEADELVNAARVESKRKKRQRAAGYRKGACQNCGSMTHKAKDCLERPRSKKTSARHSGLDIAADDVTVDLEQHGKLAFDAKRDGYQGFDVDHHQKLLREKFEKLEAERRRVRREEREQKRREKAERKEARQLAKEARKKAKEEEKAKAKAEGGDGDGDDKEAKE
;
A
#
# COMPACT_ATOMS: atom_id res chain seq x y z
N MET A 1 -58.90 -7.01 16.49
CA MET A 1 -58.07 -8.22 16.44
C MET A 1 -58.83 -9.29 15.67
N ALA A 2 -58.63 -9.37 14.36
CA ALA A 2 -59.31 -10.36 13.54
C ALA A 2 -58.27 -11.31 12.95
N SER A 3 -58.13 -12.48 13.56
CA SER A 3 -57.44 -13.61 12.92
C SER A 3 -58.32 -14.07 11.76
N SER A 4 -58.02 -13.62 10.55
CA SER A 4 -58.68 -14.08 9.33
C SER A 4 -58.27 -15.53 9.06
N SER A 5 -59.08 -16.48 9.53
CA SER A 5 -58.91 -17.88 9.13
C SER A 5 -59.23 -17.98 7.64
N SER A 6 -58.20 -17.94 6.79
CA SER A 6 -58.36 -18.21 5.37
C SER A 6 -59.02 -19.58 5.19
N SER A 7 -60.07 -19.60 4.37
CA SER A 7 -60.85 -20.80 4.09
C SER A 7 -59.93 -21.89 3.53
N MET A 8 -60.28 -23.16 3.73
CA MET A 8 -59.49 -24.27 3.19
C MET A 8 -59.38 -24.22 1.65
N ALA A 9 -60.36 -23.61 0.99
CA ALA A 9 -60.34 -23.36 -0.45
C ALA A 9 -59.27 -22.33 -0.84
N GLU A 10 -59.22 -21.17 -0.15
CA GLU A 10 -58.19 -20.14 -0.38
C GLU A 10 -56.78 -20.66 -0.11
N ARG A 11 -56.58 -21.45 0.96
CA ARG A 11 -55.27 -22.07 1.23
C ARG A 11 -54.82 -23.02 0.12
N ARG A 12 -55.75 -23.80 -0.46
CA ARG A 12 -55.46 -24.68 -1.60
C ARG A 12 -55.13 -23.87 -2.86
N GLN A 13 -55.84 -22.76 -3.11
CA GLN A 13 -55.58 -21.88 -4.24
C GLN A 13 -54.22 -21.20 -4.11
N ASN A 14 -53.90 -20.63 -2.95
CA ASN A 14 -52.61 -19.98 -2.68
C ASN A 14 -51.44 -20.95 -2.86
N ARG A 15 -51.59 -22.22 -2.42
CA ARG A 15 -50.57 -23.25 -2.63
C ARG A 15 -50.35 -23.56 -4.12
N LYS A 16 -51.44 -23.66 -4.91
CA LYS A 16 -51.35 -23.88 -6.37
C LYS A 16 -50.72 -22.69 -7.10
N ILE A 17 -51.03 -21.46 -6.67
CA ILE A 17 -50.41 -20.24 -7.22
C ILE A 17 -48.92 -20.24 -6.89
N ALA A 18 -48.54 -20.58 -5.66
CA ALA A 18 -47.14 -20.69 -5.26
C ALA A 18 -46.39 -21.76 -6.08
N GLU A 19 -46.99 -22.94 -6.28
CA GLU A 19 -46.41 -24.03 -7.09
C GLU A 19 -46.27 -23.63 -8.57
N ALA A 20 -47.25 -22.94 -9.14
CA ALA A 20 -47.20 -22.42 -10.50
C ALA A 20 -46.13 -21.33 -10.66
N ARG A 21 -45.98 -20.43 -9.67
CA ARG A 21 -44.87 -19.45 -9.65
C ARG A 21 -43.52 -20.14 -9.52
N GLN A 22 -43.42 -21.18 -8.69
CA GLN A 22 -42.21 -21.98 -8.51
C GLN A 22 -41.83 -22.73 -9.78
N ALA A 23 -42.83 -23.20 -10.55
CA ALA A 23 -42.66 -23.84 -11.85
C ALA A 23 -42.40 -22.83 -13.00
N GLY A 24 -42.41 -21.53 -12.73
CA GLY A 24 -42.20 -20.47 -13.73
C GLY A 24 -43.37 -20.23 -14.69
N THR A 25 -44.56 -20.80 -14.42
CA THR A 25 -45.76 -20.62 -15.26
C THR A 25 -46.54 -19.35 -14.93
N LEU A 26 -46.40 -18.83 -13.71
CA LEU A 26 -46.97 -17.55 -13.27
C LEU A 26 -45.87 -16.55 -12.92
N ALA A 27 -46.15 -15.27 -13.16
CA ALA A 27 -45.24 -14.19 -12.78
C ALA A 27 -44.97 -14.19 -11.27
N PRO A 28 -43.72 -13.93 -10.84
CA PRO A 28 -43.38 -13.78 -9.43
C PRO A 28 -44.20 -12.70 -8.74
N GLU A 29 -44.38 -12.87 -7.43
CA GLU A 29 -44.97 -11.82 -6.61
C GLU A 29 -44.06 -10.60 -6.56
N THR A 30 -44.64 -9.41 -6.56
CA THR A 30 -43.89 -8.15 -6.48
C THR A 30 -44.09 -7.53 -5.09
N ASP A 31 -42.99 -7.15 -4.46
CA ASP A 31 -42.96 -6.45 -3.18
C ASP A 31 -43.51 -5.01 -3.32
N GLU A 32 -43.78 -4.35 -2.21
CA GLU A 32 -44.22 -2.94 -2.11
C GLU A 32 -43.27 -1.96 -2.81
N ASP A 33 -41.98 -2.31 -2.93
CA ASP A 33 -40.95 -1.51 -3.64
C ASP A 33 -40.87 -1.82 -5.15
N GLY A 34 -41.77 -2.64 -5.70
CA GLY A 34 -41.71 -3.06 -7.10
C GLY A 34 -40.64 -4.12 -7.39
N ARG A 35 -40.05 -4.74 -6.36
CA ARG A 35 -39.02 -5.78 -6.51
C ARG A 35 -39.66 -7.16 -6.58
N MET A 36 -39.20 -8.00 -7.49
CA MET A 36 -39.67 -9.39 -7.55
C MET A 36 -39.24 -10.17 -6.29
N VAL A 37 -40.19 -10.88 -5.69
CA VAL A 37 -39.95 -11.83 -4.62
C VAL A 37 -39.67 -13.18 -5.25
N ASN A 38 -38.51 -13.78 -4.93
CA ASN A 38 -38.14 -15.08 -5.48
C ASN A 38 -39.21 -16.15 -5.11
N PRO A 39 -39.87 -16.80 -6.09
CA PRO A 39 -40.89 -17.82 -5.84
C PRO A 39 -40.40 -19.05 -5.07
N HIS A 40 -39.09 -19.31 -5.06
CA HIS A 40 -38.48 -20.42 -4.32
C HIS A 40 -38.20 -20.09 -2.86
N ASN A 41 -38.38 -18.84 -2.42
CA ASN A 41 -38.20 -18.47 -1.02
C ASN A 41 -39.36 -19.06 -0.19
N PRO A 42 -39.09 -19.86 0.86
CA PRO A 42 -40.17 -20.47 1.63
C PRO A 42 -41.06 -19.42 2.31
N GLU A 43 -42.33 -19.78 2.52
CA GLU A 43 -43.36 -18.87 3.02
C GLU A 43 -43.00 -18.20 4.35
N TYR A 44 -42.26 -18.86 5.24
CA TYR A 44 -41.88 -18.29 6.55
C TYR A 44 -40.82 -17.19 6.45
N ILE A 45 -40.12 -17.07 5.32
CA ILE A 45 -39.19 -15.96 5.03
C ILE A 45 -39.92 -14.84 4.29
N THR A 46 -40.81 -15.16 3.34
CA THR A 46 -41.55 -14.12 2.60
C THR A 46 -42.64 -13.44 3.42
N LYS A 47 -43.36 -14.19 4.26
CA LYS A 47 -44.46 -13.65 5.08
C LYS A 47 -43.90 -12.85 6.23
N ARG A 48 -44.32 -11.59 6.27
CA ARG A 48 -43.94 -10.63 7.31
C ARG A 48 -44.63 -10.99 8.64
N PRO A 49 -43.90 -11.11 9.76
CA PRO A 49 -44.50 -11.42 11.05
C PRO A 49 -45.46 -10.32 11.56
N TRP A 50 -46.50 -10.72 12.29
CA TRP A 50 -47.58 -9.83 12.76
C TRP A 50 -47.09 -8.61 13.58
N TYR A 51 -45.97 -8.73 14.29
CA TYR A 51 -45.42 -7.66 15.13
C TYR A 51 -44.70 -6.55 14.34
N LEU A 52 -44.48 -6.73 13.04
CA LEU A 52 -43.89 -5.74 12.12
C LEU A 52 -44.95 -4.95 11.32
N GLY A 53 -46.22 -5.12 11.67
CA GLY A 53 -47.37 -4.51 10.99
C GLY A 53 -47.80 -5.25 9.72
N GLU A 54 -48.84 -4.70 9.08
CA GLU A 54 -49.30 -5.19 7.77
C GLU A 54 -48.34 -4.72 6.67
N GLY A 55 -48.08 -5.61 5.72
CA GLY A 55 -47.26 -5.32 4.55
C GLY A 55 -46.65 -6.57 3.93
N GLY A 56 -46.44 -6.52 2.62
CA GLY A 56 -45.83 -7.60 1.85
C GLY A 56 -44.31 -7.56 1.93
N GLY A 57 -43.68 -8.69 1.56
CA GLY A 57 -42.29 -8.71 1.12
C GLY A 57 -41.17 -8.80 2.15
N ILE A 58 -39.94 -8.68 1.64
CA ILE A 58 -38.70 -9.16 2.30
C ILE A 58 -38.00 -8.04 3.11
N LYS A 59 -38.53 -6.81 3.12
CA LYS A 59 -37.96 -5.66 3.85
C LYS A 59 -37.63 -5.95 5.32
N HIS A 60 -38.41 -6.79 5.99
CA HIS A 60 -38.20 -7.13 7.39
C HIS A 60 -36.91 -7.93 7.66
N HIS A 61 -36.34 -8.56 6.62
CA HIS A 61 -35.01 -9.19 6.65
C HIS A 61 -33.86 -8.23 6.35
N ALA A 62 -34.16 -7.01 5.90
CA ALA A 62 -33.12 -6.00 5.74
C ALA A 62 -32.53 -5.62 7.10
N LYS A 63 -31.34 -5.01 7.08
CA LYS A 63 -30.64 -4.57 8.30
C LYS A 63 -31.52 -3.63 9.13
N GLN A 64 -32.06 -4.14 10.25
CA GLN A 64 -33.02 -3.44 11.10
C GLN A 64 -32.40 -2.28 11.91
N LYS A 65 -31.12 -2.39 12.27
CA LYS A 65 -30.38 -1.36 13.00
C LYS A 65 -29.11 -1.01 12.23
N GLN A 66 -29.06 0.22 11.73
CA GLN A 66 -27.84 0.81 11.17
C GLN A 66 -27.08 1.44 12.33
N THR A 67 -26.28 0.64 13.06
CA THR A 67 -25.30 1.24 13.98
C THR A 67 -24.17 1.79 13.13
N HIS A 68 -23.92 3.10 13.20
CA HIS A 68 -22.77 3.70 12.54
C HIS A 68 -21.49 3.11 13.16
N LEU A 69 -20.86 2.20 12.44
CA LEU A 69 -19.56 1.65 12.76
C LEU A 69 -18.55 2.51 12.01
N LEU A 70 -17.58 3.06 12.72
CA LEU A 70 -16.48 3.76 12.07
C LEU A 70 -15.72 2.76 11.21
N SER A 71 -15.73 3.02 9.91
CA SER A 71 -14.93 2.29 8.94
C SER A 71 -13.44 2.58 9.13
N LEU A 72 -12.57 1.76 8.52
CA LEU A 72 -11.12 2.01 8.57
C LEU A 72 -10.76 3.40 8.02
N VAL A 73 -11.40 3.80 6.92
CA VAL A 73 -11.12 5.07 6.25
C VAL A 73 -11.49 6.26 7.14
N GLU A 74 -12.69 6.25 7.70
CA GLU A 74 -13.13 7.33 8.59
C GLU A 74 -12.27 7.42 9.85
N ALA A 75 -11.87 6.28 10.42
CA ALA A 75 -10.99 6.24 11.56
C ALA A 75 -9.59 6.79 11.23
N ASP A 76 -9.05 6.50 10.04
CA ASP A 76 -7.77 7.03 9.58
C ASP A 76 -7.83 8.54 9.32
N GLU A 77 -8.91 9.03 8.71
CA GLU A 77 -9.13 10.46 8.47
C GLU A 77 -9.14 11.26 9.77
N LEU A 78 -9.81 10.75 10.81
CA LEU A 78 -9.83 11.39 12.13
C LEU A 78 -8.44 11.46 12.76
N VAL A 79 -7.65 10.38 12.66
CA VAL A 79 -6.26 10.36 13.18
C VAL A 79 -5.36 11.31 12.39
N ASN A 80 -5.52 11.37 11.07
CA ASN A 80 -4.76 12.30 10.23
C ASN A 80 -5.14 13.76 10.49
N ALA A 81 -6.42 14.06 10.69
CA ALA A 81 -6.89 15.37 11.11
C ALA A 81 -6.29 15.77 12.46
N ALA A 82 -6.29 14.85 13.44
CA ALA A 82 -5.65 15.04 14.74
C ALA A 82 -4.15 15.37 14.62
N ARG A 83 -3.45 14.67 13.73
CA ARG A 83 -2.03 14.92 13.45
C ARG A 83 -1.82 16.32 12.89
N VAL A 84 -2.66 16.78 11.97
CA VAL A 84 -2.57 18.14 11.42
C VAL A 84 -2.87 19.18 12.50
N GLU A 85 -3.89 18.95 13.32
CA GLU A 85 -4.24 19.84 14.42
C GLU A 85 -3.13 19.91 15.48
N SER A 86 -2.50 18.77 15.83
CA SER A 86 -1.39 18.76 16.78
C SER A 86 -0.19 19.56 16.28
N LYS A 87 0.12 19.49 14.97
CA LYS A 87 1.15 20.34 14.33
C LYS A 87 0.77 21.82 14.41
N ARG A 88 -0.51 22.15 14.28
CA ARG A 88 -1.02 23.53 14.44
C ARG A 88 -0.90 24.01 15.89
N LYS A 89 -1.34 23.22 16.88
CA LYS A 89 -1.23 23.57 18.31
C LYS A 89 0.23 23.72 18.75
N LYS A 90 1.14 22.89 18.22
CA LYS A 90 2.60 23.05 18.45
C LYS A 90 3.15 24.41 18.05
N ARG A 91 2.55 25.08 17.06
CA ARG A 91 2.89 26.45 16.64
C ARG A 91 2.21 27.52 17.50
N GLN A 92 1.04 27.22 18.06
CA GLN A 92 0.25 28.12 18.89
C GLN A 92 0.54 27.91 20.39
N ARG A 93 1.81 28.02 20.79
CA ARG A 93 2.20 27.88 22.20
C ARG A 93 1.76 29.12 22.98
N ALA A 94 1.24 28.89 24.19
CA ALA A 94 0.94 29.98 25.10
C ALA A 94 2.26 30.64 25.58
N ALA A 95 2.26 31.97 25.66
CA ALA A 95 3.42 32.73 26.14
C ALA A 95 3.57 32.73 27.67
N GLY A 96 2.53 32.30 28.41
CA GLY A 96 2.50 32.33 29.86
C GLY A 96 1.68 31.18 30.47
N TYR A 97 1.97 30.86 31.73
CA TYR A 97 1.33 29.74 32.42
C TYR A 97 -0.15 30.02 32.68
N ARG A 98 -1.01 29.07 32.31
CA ARG A 98 -2.45 29.14 32.52
C ARG A 98 -2.83 28.44 33.82
N LYS A 99 -3.77 29.02 34.57
CA LYS A 99 -4.28 28.41 35.81
C LYS A 99 -4.96 27.07 35.47
N GLY A 100 -4.57 26.01 36.18
CA GLY A 100 -5.07 24.65 35.92
C GLY A 100 -4.21 23.82 34.97
N ALA A 101 -3.19 24.42 34.34
CA ALA A 101 -2.25 23.69 33.51
C ALA A 101 -1.30 22.80 34.32
N CYS A 102 -0.72 21.81 33.67
CA CYS A 102 0.33 20.96 34.19
C CYS A 102 1.45 21.81 34.82
N GLN A 103 1.73 21.58 36.10
CA GLN A 103 2.72 22.36 36.84
C GLN A 103 4.15 22.20 36.29
N ASN A 104 4.41 21.06 35.64
CA ASN A 104 5.69 20.75 35.01
C ASN A 104 5.82 21.48 33.67
N CYS A 105 5.08 21.07 32.63
CA CYS A 105 5.24 21.52 31.24
C CYS A 105 4.37 22.72 30.82
N GLY A 106 3.26 22.99 31.52
CA GLY A 106 2.35 24.10 31.21
C GLY A 106 1.24 23.82 30.18
N SER A 107 1.06 22.58 29.72
CA SER A 107 -0.12 22.20 28.92
C SER A 107 -1.38 22.07 29.79
N MET A 108 -2.56 22.27 29.22
CA MET A 108 -3.85 22.11 29.91
C MET A 108 -4.41 20.69 29.81
N THR A 109 -3.77 19.82 29.03
CA THR A 109 -4.30 18.50 28.66
C THR A 109 -4.12 17.42 29.74
N HIS A 110 -3.13 17.58 30.60
CA HIS A 110 -2.78 16.57 31.60
C HIS A 110 -2.30 17.19 32.91
N LYS A 111 -2.18 16.36 33.96
CA LYS A 111 -1.65 16.75 35.27
C LYS A 111 -0.15 16.50 35.35
N ALA A 112 0.52 17.08 36.35
CA ALA A 112 1.97 16.94 36.52
C ALA A 112 2.46 15.48 36.67
N LYS A 113 1.61 14.56 37.14
CA LYS A 113 1.94 13.14 37.29
C LYS A 113 1.97 12.39 35.96
N ASP A 114 1.12 12.78 35.03
CA ASP A 114 0.96 12.13 33.72
C ASP A 114 1.73 12.89 32.63
N CYS A 115 2.71 13.70 33.05
CA CYS A 115 3.47 14.55 32.16
C CYS A 115 4.54 13.74 31.41
N LEU A 116 4.53 13.87 30.08
CA LEU A 116 5.50 13.20 29.20
C LEU A 116 6.86 13.92 29.16
N GLU A 117 6.90 15.18 29.59
CA GLU A 117 8.13 15.96 29.67
C GLU A 117 8.94 15.59 30.91
N ARG A 118 10.27 15.72 30.81
CA ARG A 118 11.17 15.44 31.93
C ARG A 118 10.73 16.26 33.16
N PRO A 119 10.60 15.65 34.36
CA PRO A 119 10.17 16.37 35.55
C PRO A 119 11.16 17.49 35.86
N ARG A 120 10.70 18.74 35.77
CA ARG A 120 11.49 19.93 36.10
C ARG A 120 11.51 20.16 37.61
N SER A 121 12.56 20.82 38.08
CA SER A 121 12.63 21.29 39.46
C SER A 121 11.51 22.31 39.73
N LYS A 122 11.07 22.45 41.00
CA LYS A 122 9.99 23.38 41.37
C LYS A 122 10.24 24.84 40.95
N LYS A 123 11.50 25.27 40.88
CA LYS A 123 11.87 26.64 40.51
C LYS A 123 11.82 26.86 38.99
N THR A 124 12.14 25.82 38.23
CA THR A 124 12.19 25.84 36.76
C THR A 124 10.86 25.39 36.13
N SER A 125 9.91 24.90 36.92
CA SER A 125 8.65 24.37 36.42
C SER A 125 7.79 25.48 35.80
N ALA A 126 6.98 25.14 34.79
CA ALA A 126 6.17 26.12 34.07
C ALA A 126 5.31 26.99 35.00
N ARG A 127 4.82 26.42 36.10
CA ARG A 127 4.03 27.15 37.11
C ARG A 127 4.77 28.34 37.72
N HIS A 128 6.07 28.20 37.95
CA HIS A 128 6.87 29.19 38.69
C HIS A 128 7.71 30.06 37.76
N SER A 129 8.31 29.47 36.71
CA SER A 129 9.14 30.20 35.76
C SER A 129 8.32 30.87 34.66
N GLY A 130 7.17 30.30 34.27
CA GLY A 130 6.41 30.74 33.09
C GLY A 130 7.16 30.55 31.77
N LEU A 131 8.34 29.93 31.79
CA LEU A 131 9.21 29.71 30.64
C LEU A 131 9.02 28.29 30.09
N ASP A 132 9.33 28.10 28.80
CA ASP A 132 9.28 26.81 28.10
C ASP A 132 7.94 26.07 28.29
N ILE A 133 6.87 26.71 27.83
CA ILE A 133 5.51 26.17 27.89
C ILE A 133 5.27 25.24 26.71
N ALA A 134 4.87 24.01 27.02
CA ALA A 134 4.45 23.04 26.03
C ALA A 134 3.11 23.45 25.39
N ALA A 135 2.95 23.10 24.12
CA ALA A 135 1.66 23.21 23.45
C ALA A 135 0.65 22.23 24.07
N ASP A 136 -0.64 22.53 23.91
CA ASP A 136 -1.69 21.58 24.28
C ASP A 136 -1.70 20.38 23.34
N ASP A 137 -1.78 19.19 23.91
CA ASP A 137 -1.93 17.95 23.16
C ASP A 137 -3.30 17.89 22.45
N VAL A 138 -3.34 17.16 21.34
CA VAL A 138 -4.60 16.82 20.66
C VAL A 138 -4.80 15.33 20.86
N THR A 139 -5.65 14.98 21.82
CA THR A 139 -6.10 13.60 22.01
C THR A 139 -7.35 13.41 21.18
N VAL A 140 -7.37 12.38 20.33
CA VAL A 140 -8.57 11.98 19.60
C VAL A 140 -9.01 10.63 20.10
N ASP A 141 -10.09 10.64 20.86
CA ASP A 141 -10.78 9.43 21.32
C ASP A 141 -11.75 9.01 20.21
N LEU A 142 -11.32 8.07 19.38
CA LEU A 142 -12.12 7.59 18.24
C LEU A 142 -13.49 7.04 18.69
N GLU A 143 -13.58 6.52 19.91
CA GLU A 143 -14.83 6.00 20.49
C GLU A 143 -15.91 7.09 20.68
N GLN A 144 -15.51 8.37 20.76
CA GLN A 144 -16.45 9.49 20.82
C GLN A 144 -17.13 9.77 19.47
N HIS A 145 -16.47 9.44 18.36
CA HIS A 145 -16.97 9.65 17.01
C HIS A 145 -17.84 8.48 16.50
N GLY A 146 -17.79 7.33 17.17
CA GLY A 146 -18.59 6.16 16.84
C GLY A 146 -18.01 4.89 17.43
N LYS A 147 -18.74 3.78 17.26
CA LYS A 147 -18.21 2.47 17.63
C LYS A 147 -17.16 2.07 16.59
N LEU A 148 -15.93 1.87 17.03
CA LEU A 148 -14.87 1.39 16.15
C LEU A 148 -15.20 -0.03 15.69
N ALA A 149 -15.10 -0.27 14.39
CA ALA A 149 -15.06 -1.63 13.87
C ALA A 149 -13.81 -2.36 14.40
N PHE A 150 -13.87 -3.68 14.50
CA PHE A 150 -12.75 -4.50 14.94
C PHE A 150 -11.50 -4.26 14.07
N ASP A 151 -11.70 -4.19 12.76
CA ASP A 151 -10.64 -3.95 11.79
C ASP A 151 -10.01 -2.56 11.97
N ALA A 152 -10.85 -1.52 12.15
CA ALA A 152 -10.36 -0.15 12.39
C ALA A 152 -9.56 -0.01 13.69
N LYS A 153 -9.95 -0.73 14.76
CA LYS A 153 -9.22 -0.72 16.03
C LYS A 153 -7.86 -1.45 15.95
N ARG A 154 -7.73 -2.42 15.05
CA ARG A 154 -6.55 -3.29 14.94
C ARG A 154 -5.71 -3.00 13.71
N ASP A 155 -6.04 -1.95 12.98
CA ASP A 155 -5.30 -1.55 11.80
C ASP A 155 -3.90 -1.06 12.22
N GLY A 156 -2.87 -1.83 11.86
CA GLY A 156 -1.47 -1.48 12.12
C GLY A 156 -0.98 -0.30 11.28
N TYR A 157 -1.70 0.06 10.22
CA TYR A 157 -1.39 1.19 9.35
C TYR A 157 -2.24 2.43 9.67
N GLN A 158 -2.92 2.46 10.81
CA GLN A 158 -3.70 3.63 11.21
C GLN A 158 -2.79 4.87 11.38
N GLY A 159 -3.15 5.96 10.72
CA GLY A 159 -2.36 7.18 10.66
C GLY A 159 -1.14 7.05 9.75
N PHE A 160 -1.17 6.21 8.73
CA PHE A 160 -0.04 6.10 7.81
C PHE A 160 0.13 7.38 6.95
N ASP A 161 1.33 7.98 6.97
CA ASP A 161 1.65 9.14 6.14
C ASP A 161 2.13 8.70 4.76
N VAL A 162 1.22 8.75 3.79
CA VAL A 162 1.47 8.33 2.40
C VAL A 162 2.59 9.16 1.76
N ASP A 163 2.62 10.48 1.99
CA ASP A 163 3.61 11.37 1.39
C ASP A 163 5.02 11.09 1.92
N HIS A 164 5.12 10.85 3.22
CA HIS A 164 6.39 10.49 3.84
C HIS A 164 6.89 9.14 3.32
N HIS A 165 6.02 8.14 3.19
CA HIS A 165 6.40 6.85 2.66
C HIS A 165 6.85 6.94 1.18
N GLN A 166 6.14 7.71 0.36
CA GLN A 166 6.54 7.94 -1.04
C GLN A 166 7.92 8.60 -1.15
N LYS A 167 8.27 9.53 -0.26
CA LYS A 167 9.62 10.12 -0.21
C LYS A 167 10.67 9.06 0.13
N LEU A 168 10.45 8.26 1.17
CA LEU A 168 11.38 7.19 1.55
C LEU A 168 11.57 6.15 0.44
N LEU A 169 10.50 5.79 -0.26
CA LEU A 169 10.58 4.88 -1.40
C LEU A 169 11.45 5.50 -2.50
N ARG A 170 11.17 6.74 -2.92
CA ARG A 170 11.96 7.42 -3.95
C ARG A 170 13.44 7.47 -3.59
N GLU A 171 13.78 7.93 -2.39
CA GLU A 171 15.18 8.01 -1.95
C GLU A 171 15.89 6.65 -1.93
N LYS A 172 15.19 5.58 -1.53
CA LYS A 172 15.75 4.22 -1.54
C LYS A 172 15.97 3.71 -2.96
N PHE A 173 14.98 3.88 -3.84
CA PHE A 173 15.07 3.44 -5.23
C PHE A 173 16.12 4.24 -6.00
N GLU A 174 16.22 5.55 -5.80
CA GLU A 174 17.25 6.39 -6.42
C GLU A 174 18.66 5.93 -6.04
N LYS A 175 18.90 5.62 -4.75
CA LYS A 175 20.19 5.07 -4.29
C LYS A 175 20.49 3.70 -4.92
N LEU A 176 19.49 2.82 -4.97
CA LEU A 176 19.63 1.50 -5.61
C LEU A 176 19.91 1.62 -7.12
N GLU A 177 19.24 2.53 -7.80
CA GLU A 177 19.46 2.78 -9.23
C GLU A 177 20.82 3.42 -9.51
N ALA A 178 21.26 4.35 -8.67
CA ALA A 178 22.60 4.95 -8.77
C ALA A 178 23.68 3.88 -8.61
N GLU A 179 23.53 2.98 -7.64
CA GLU A 179 24.47 1.87 -7.43
C GLU A 179 24.44 0.89 -8.61
N ARG A 180 23.25 0.48 -9.08
CA ARG A 180 23.11 -0.35 -10.28
C ARG A 180 23.75 0.29 -11.51
N ARG A 181 23.66 1.62 -11.65
CA ARG A 181 24.29 2.38 -12.73
C ARG A 181 25.81 2.38 -12.60
N ARG A 182 26.35 2.50 -11.38
CA ARG A 182 27.79 2.44 -11.10
C ARG A 182 28.36 1.07 -11.45
N VAL A 183 27.77 -0.01 -10.93
CA VAL A 183 28.17 -1.40 -11.23
C VAL A 183 28.13 -1.67 -12.74
N ARG A 184 27.04 -1.28 -13.41
CA ARG A 184 26.93 -1.45 -14.87
C ARG A 184 27.98 -0.63 -15.64
N ARG A 185 28.40 0.53 -15.14
CA ARG A 185 29.46 1.34 -15.75
C ARG A 185 30.82 0.66 -15.57
N GLU A 186 31.13 0.19 -14.36
CA GLU A 186 32.37 -0.53 -14.05
C GLU A 186 32.49 -1.81 -14.90
N GLU A 187 31.43 -2.61 -15.02
CA GLU A 187 31.40 -3.79 -15.89
C GLU A 187 31.65 -3.42 -17.37
N ARG A 188 31.09 -2.30 -17.85
CA ARG A 188 31.31 -1.82 -19.22
C ARG A 188 32.76 -1.35 -19.41
N GLU A 189 33.34 -0.69 -18.42
CA GLU A 189 34.73 -0.26 -18.45
C GLU A 189 35.70 -1.46 -18.41
N GLN A 190 35.44 -2.46 -17.57
CA GLN A 190 36.18 -3.72 -17.54
C GLN A 190 36.12 -4.43 -18.88
N LYS A 191 34.92 -4.63 -19.45
CA LYS A 191 34.76 -5.22 -20.81
C LYS A 191 35.46 -4.41 -21.90
N ARG A 192 35.59 -3.08 -21.76
CA ARG A 192 36.35 -2.24 -22.69
C ARG A 192 37.85 -2.44 -22.53
N ARG A 193 38.35 -2.55 -21.29
CA ARG A 193 39.76 -2.83 -20.98
C ARG A 193 40.17 -4.21 -21.50
N GLU A 194 39.41 -5.26 -21.20
CA GLU A 194 39.63 -6.62 -21.73
C GLU A 194 39.65 -6.64 -23.27
N LYS A 195 38.74 -5.90 -23.92
CA LYS A 195 38.73 -5.78 -25.39
C LYS A 195 39.94 -5.01 -25.92
N ALA A 196 40.45 -4.01 -25.19
CA ALA A 196 41.65 -3.26 -25.57
C ALA A 196 42.89 -4.14 -25.44
N GLU A 197 43.07 -4.81 -24.30
CA GLU A 197 44.16 -5.77 -24.06
C GLU A 197 44.15 -6.90 -25.10
N ARG A 198 42.97 -7.44 -25.44
CA ARG A 198 42.85 -8.45 -26.51
C ARG A 198 43.21 -7.89 -27.90
N LYS A 199 42.96 -6.61 -28.16
CA LYS A 199 43.37 -5.95 -29.42
C LYS A 199 44.88 -5.71 -29.45
N GLU A 200 45.46 -5.25 -28.35
CA GLU A 200 46.91 -5.04 -28.21
C GLU A 200 47.68 -6.36 -28.31
N ALA A 201 47.24 -7.41 -27.61
CA ALA A 201 47.80 -8.75 -27.75
C ALA A 201 47.71 -9.27 -29.19
N ARG A 202 46.61 -8.99 -29.90
CA ARG A 202 46.47 -9.33 -31.33
C ARG A 202 47.39 -8.49 -32.22
N GLN A 203 47.67 -7.24 -31.88
CA GLN A 203 48.63 -6.40 -32.62
C GLN A 203 50.07 -6.88 -32.40
N LEU A 204 50.48 -7.13 -31.15
CA LEU A 204 51.78 -7.69 -30.82
C LEU A 204 52.00 -9.06 -31.47
N ALA A 205 51.00 -9.94 -31.49
CA ALA A 205 51.08 -11.22 -32.19
C ALA A 205 51.22 -11.05 -33.72
N LYS A 206 50.56 -10.04 -34.32
CA LYS A 206 50.73 -9.72 -35.74
C LYS A 206 52.12 -9.16 -36.04
N GLU A 207 52.65 -8.31 -35.17
CA GLU A 207 54.00 -7.74 -35.30
C GLU A 207 55.07 -8.81 -35.13
N ALA A 208 54.95 -9.70 -34.13
CA ALA A 208 55.82 -10.85 -33.95
C ALA A 208 55.80 -11.77 -35.18
N ARG A 209 54.61 -12.05 -35.75
CA ARG A 209 54.48 -12.83 -36.98
C ARG A 209 55.11 -12.14 -38.19
N LYS A 210 55.04 -10.81 -38.28
CA LYS A 210 55.73 -10.05 -39.34
C LYS A 210 57.24 -10.12 -39.18
N LYS A 211 57.77 -9.90 -37.97
CA LYS A 211 59.21 -10.00 -37.68
C LYS A 211 59.75 -11.40 -37.98
N ALA A 212 59.05 -12.46 -37.56
CA ALA A 212 59.42 -13.83 -37.89
C ALA A 212 59.48 -14.09 -39.41
N LYS A 213 58.54 -13.51 -40.17
CA LYS A 213 58.52 -13.62 -41.65
C LYS A 213 59.63 -12.79 -42.31
N GLU A 214 60.01 -11.66 -41.74
CA GLU A 214 61.15 -10.86 -42.19
C GLU A 214 62.49 -11.55 -41.89
N GLU A 215 62.63 -12.19 -40.72
CA GLU A 215 63.78 -13.01 -40.36
C GLU A 215 63.90 -14.26 -41.25
N GLU A 216 62.79 -14.94 -41.56
CA GLU A 216 62.76 -16.06 -42.51
C GLU A 216 63.19 -15.59 -43.91
N LYS A 217 62.68 -14.45 -44.38
CA LYS A 217 63.06 -13.87 -45.68
C LYS A 217 64.51 -13.38 -45.71
N ALA A 218 65.05 -12.91 -44.59
CA ALA A 218 66.45 -12.53 -44.46
C ALA A 218 67.38 -13.76 -44.48
N LYS A 219 66.98 -14.86 -43.83
CA LYS A 219 67.69 -16.15 -43.89
C LYS A 219 67.66 -16.74 -45.30
N ALA A 220 66.50 -16.74 -45.97
CA ALA A 220 66.37 -17.19 -47.35
C ALA A 220 67.18 -16.34 -48.35
N LYS A 221 67.44 -15.06 -48.05
CA LYS A 221 68.35 -14.21 -48.83
C LYS A 221 69.83 -14.42 -48.51
N ALA A 222 70.17 -14.92 -47.32
CA ALA A 222 71.54 -15.24 -46.93
C ALA A 222 71.96 -16.64 -47.43
N GLU A 223 71.01 -17.56 -47.60
CA GLU A 223 71.24 -18.90 -48.19
C GLU A 223 71.03 -18.95 -49.72
N GLY A 224 70.68 -17.82 -50.35
CA GLY A 224 70.47 -17.68 -51.80
C GLY A 224 71.61 -16.92 -52.51
N GLY A 225 72.86 -17.18 -52.12
CA GLY A 225 74.05 -16.78 -52.86
C GLY A 225 74.85 -18.02 -53.26
N ASP A 226 75.07 -18.17 -54.57
CA ASP A 226 75.80 -19.22 -55.31
C ASP A 226 75.05 -20.53 -55.65
N GLY A 227 74.81 -20.71 -56.97
CA GLY A 227 74.40 -22.00 -57.55
C GLY A 227 73.63 -21.95 -58.88
N ASP A 228 73.94 -21.05 -59.81
CA ASP A 228 73.48 -21.14 -61.20
C ASP A 228 74.37 -22.15 -61.95
N GLY A 229 73.91 -23.40 -62.04
CA GLY A 229 74.55 -24.49 -62.76
C GLY A 229 73.61 -25.01 -63.85
N ASP A 230 73.75 -24.41 -65.03
CA ASP A 230 73.12 -24.77 -66.30
C ASP A 230 73.49 -26.22 -66.68
N ASP A 231 72.51 -27.11 -66.82
CA ASP A 231 72.65 -28.30 -67.67
C ASP A 231 71.31 -28.64 -68.31
N LYS A 232 71.11 -28.03 -69.47
CA LYS A 232 70.20 -28.52 -70.52
C LYS A 232 70.85 -29.73 -71.19
N GLU A 233 70.05 -30.80 -71.33
CA GLU A 233 69.69 -31.45 -72.62
C GLU A 233 69.84 -32.99 -72.63
N ALA A 234 68.69 -33.69 -72.65
CA ALA A 234 68.38 -34.91 -73.44
C ALA A 234 67.05 -35.54 -72.93
N LYS A 235 65.91 -35.33 -73.62
CA LYS A 235 65.29 -36.22 -74.63
C LYS A 235 64.78 -37.56 -74.09
N GLU A 236 63.45 -37.67 -73.94
CA GLU A 236 62.57 -38.45 -74.85
C GLU A 236 61.15 -37.84 -74.84
#